data_AF-A0A937GEW5-F1
#
_entry.id   AF-A0A937GEW5-F1
#
_cell.length_a   1.000
_cell.length_b   1.000
_cell.length_c   1.000
_cell.angle_alpha   90.00
_cell.angle_beta   90.00
_cell.angle_gamma   90.00
#
_symmetry.space_group_name_H-M   'P 1'
#
loop_
_entity.id
_entity.type
_entity.pdbx_description
1 polymer ?
#
loop_
_entity_poly.entity_id
_entity_poly.type
_entity_poly.pdbx_seq_one_letter_code
_entity_poly.pdbx_strand_id
1 'polypeptide(L)'
;MSHAAAPSTARGGRFAALSVPGYRLLFVSGTVSFVATQVQIIGRGWLANTLTGSNSGLGVVYLCFGVAMLISMPVGGVLADRRSRRALLIVSQAMFVGINAFVGIAVAAGFIRFWMLLITAILQAFGFGLLGPARMAMTVDIVGREHMANAVVLSQMSLNSARVVGPAVAGVGLGIAWFGTVGVYFTAAGLSLVGLMAVLSLPPTPRPSPSQTGAFTSFAEGISYARRERRVGLLLIGSTVAVVLGMPYLAFLPRVASSMFDTGPGGYGALSVASAVGAVAVSFAIANVGSGRRAWVIQWISAAAFAAGLAAMALAPTFATSMVAVLIVGAGSSAFQSMNGSIVLDATDERFHGRVQSLMMWAFGGFGMAA
;
A
#
# COMPACT_ATOMS: atom_id res chain seq x y z
N MET A 1 -3.30 48.32 28.52
CA MET A 1 -2.26 47.31 28.76
C MET A 1 -2.84 46.21 29.64
N SER A 2 -3.15 45.05 29.08
CA SER A 2 -3.38 43.82 29.84
C SER A 2 -3.00 42.65 28.93
N HIS A 3 -2.09 41.83 29.43
CA HIS A 3 -1.34 40.82 28.70
C HIS A 3 -2.26 39.77 28.06
N ALA A 4 -2.11 39.62 26.74
CA ALA A 4 -2.51 38.41 26.04
C ALA A 4 -1.70 37.23 26.60
N ALA A 5 -2.40 36.26 27.19
CA ALA A 5 -1.82 34.97 27.55
C ALA A 5 -1.42 34.24 26.25
N ALA A 6 -0.13 34.01 26.08
CA ALA A 6 0.41 33.18 25.02
C ALA A 6 -0.13 31.75 25.16
N PRO A 7 -0.50 31.05 24.07
CA PRO A 7 -0.85 29.64 24.15
C PRO A 7 0.39 28.85 24.58
N SER A 8 0.22 28.07 25.64
CA SER A 8 1.21 27.16 26.18
C SER A 8 1.78 26.24 25.10
N THR A 9 3.10 26.21 24.99
CA THR A 9 3.88 25.26 24.20
C THR A 9 3.57 23.82 24.61
N ALA A 10 2.62 23.19 23.94
CA ALA A 10 2.32 21.78 24.11
C ALA A 10 3.50 20.94 23.63
N ARG A 11 4.26 20.40 24.59
CA ARG A 11 5.28 19.34 24.51
C ARG A 11 5.43 18.68 23.13
N GLY A 12 6.47 19.09 22.40
CA GLY A 12 6.99 18.41 21.22
C GLY A 12 7.60 17.05 21.58
N GLY A 13 6.75 16.07 21.90
CA GLY A 13 7.14 14.69 22.12
C GLY A 13 7.12 13.86 20.83
N ARG A 14 7.86 12.75 20.81
CA ARG A 14 7.92 11.78 19.68
C ARG A 14 6.55 11.28 19.19
N PHE A 15 5.50 11.43 20.00
CA PHE A 15 4.11 11.00 19.74
C PHE A 15 3.09 12.15 19.83
N ALA A 16 3.50 13.41 19.59
CA ALA A 16 2.64 14.58 19.75
C ALA A 16 1.30 14.48 19.01
N ALA A 17 1.26 13.91 17.80
CA ALA A 17 0.01 13.75 17.07
C ALA A 17 -0.98 12.79 17.77
N LEU A 18 -0.50 11.78 18.51
CA LEU A 18 -1.36 10.87 19.29
C LEU A 18 -2.00 11.55 20.50
N SER A 19 -1.57 12.75 20.89
CA SER A 19 -2.29 13.51 21.92
C SER A 19 -3.64 14.04 21.43
N VAL A 20 -3.82 14.19 20.11
CA VAL A 20 -5.06 14.67 19.51
C VAL A 20 -6.10 13.54 19.44
N PRO A 21 -7.26 13.63 20.12
CA PRO A 21 -8.24 12.54 20.20
C PRO A 21 -8.74 12.07 18.83
N GLY A 22 -9.00 13.02 17.91
CA GLY A 22 -9.42 12.69 16.54
C GLY A 22 -8.33 11.92 15.78
N TYR A 23 -7.06 12.23 16.01
CA TYR A 23 -5.97 11.57 15.29
C TYR A 23 -5.73 10.17 15.82
N ARG A 24 -5.93 9.92 17.13
CA ARG A 24 -5.89 8.56 17.68
C ARG A 24 -6.87 7.62 16.99
N LEU A 25 -8.11 8.06 16.79
CA LEU A 25 -9.13 7.29 16.07
C LEU A 25 -8.74 7.05 14.61
N LEU A 26 -8.22 8.08 13.93
CA LEU A 26 -7.74 7.94 12.55
C LEU A 26 -6.52 7.02 12.45
N PHE A 27 -5.62 7.06 13.42
CA PHE A 27 -4.44 6.21 13.51
C PHE A 27 -4.81 4.74 13.76
N VAL A 28 -5.73 4.48 14.69
CA VAL A 28 -6.26 3.13 14.94
C VAL A 28 -6.95 2.60 13.70
N SER A 29 -7.87 3.38 13.11
CA SER A 29 -8.53 3.01 11.87
C SER A 29 -7.52 2.65 10.79
N GLY A 30 -6.53 3.51 10.63
CA GLY A 30 -5.51 3.36 9.63
C GLY A 30 -4.62 2.14 9.80
N THR A 31 -4.21 1.85 11.04
CA THR A 31 -3.34 0.71 11.37
C THR A 31 -4.07 -0.59 11.12
N VAL A 32 -5.28 -0.70 11.64
CA VAL A 32 -6.06 -1.93 11.52
C VAL A 32 -6.43 -2.19 10.05
N SER A 33 -6.76 -1.17 9.27
CA SER A 33 -7.01 -1.32 7.82
C SER A 33 -5.77 -1.69 7.02
N PHE A 34 -4.59 -1.20 7.40
CA PHE A 34 -3.34 -1.64 6.77
C PHE A 34 -3.06 -3.11 7.06
N VAL A 35 -3.25 -3.56 8.31
CA VAL A 35 -3.09 -4.99 8.66
C VAL A 35 -4.13 -5.83 7.90
N ALA A 36 -5.39 -5.42 7.88
CA ALA A 36 -6.45 -6.11 7.14
C ALA A 36 -6.11 -6.28 5.65
N THR A 37 -5.60 -5.21 5.03
CA THR A 37 -5.17 -5.23 3.62
C THR A 37 -4.04 -6.24 3.42
N GLN A 38 -3.04 -6.25 4.29
CA GLN A 38 -1.89 -7.15 4.17
C GLN A 38 -2.30 -8.61 4.38
N VAL A 39 -3.19 -8.88 5.35
CA VAL A 39 -3.80 -10.20 5.56
C VAL A 39 -4.55 -10.65 4.30
N GLN A 40 -5.35 -9.76 3.72
CA GLN A 40 -6.14 -10.03 2.52
C GLN A 40 -5.26 -10.28 1.28
N ILE A 41 -4.14 -9.57 1.10
CA ILE A 41 -3.23 -9.77 -0.04
C ILE A 41 -2.72 -11.21 -0.05
N ILE A 42 -2.28 -11.72 1.10
CA ILE A 42 -1.81 -13.11 1.24
C ILE A 42 -2.98 -14.09 1.05
N GLY A 43 -4.14 -13.84 1.68
CA GLY A 43 -5.33 -14.68 1.49
C GLY A 43 -5.78 -14.78 0.04
N ARG A 44 -5.76 -13.67 -0.70
CA ARG A 44 -6.11 -13.62 -2.12
C ARG A 44 -5.09 -14.35 -2.98
N GLY A 45 -3.80 -14.16 -2.71
CA GLY A 45 -2.73 -14.84 -3.43
C GLY A 45 -2.85 -16.37 -3.31
N TRP A 46 -3.10 -16.85 -2.09
CA TRP A 46 -3.34 -18.26 -1.83
C TRP A 46 -4.62 -18.78 -2.51
N LEU A 47 -5.76 -18.09 -2.31
CA LEU A 47 -7.05 -18.50 -2.87
C LEU A 47 -7.06 -18.51 -4.40
N ALA A 48 -6.41 -17.54 -5.05
CA ALA A 48 -6.26 -17.52 -6.50
C ALA A 48 -5.49 -18.75 -6.98
N ASN A 49 -4.35 -19.06 -6.34
CA ASN A 49 -3.55 -20.25 -6.65
C ASN A 49 -4.34 -21.55 -6.46
N THR A 50 -5.13 -21.67 -5.38
CA THR A 50 -5.97 -22.85 -5.13
C THR A 50 -7.07 -23.02 -6.19
N LEU A 51 -7.65 -21.93 -6.69
CA LEU A 51 -8.73 -21.99 -7.68
C LEU A 51 -8.26 -22.21 -9.12
N THR A 52 -7.10 -21.68 -9.50
CA THR A 52 -6.61 -21.76 -10.89
C THR A 52 -5.55 -22.83 -11.11
N GLY A 53 -4.84 -23.25 -10.06
CA GLY A 53 -3.67 -24.14 -10.18
C GLY A 53 -2.52 -23.56 -11.01
N SER A 54 -2.57 -22.27 -11.35
CA SER A 54 -1.66 -21.62 -12.28
C SER A 54 -1.29 -20.20 -11.84
N ASN A 55 -0.04 -19.79 -12.10
CA ASN A 55 0.47 -18.45 -11.76
C ASN A 55 -0.26 -17.33 -12.51
N SER A 56 -0.76 -17.61 -13.72
CA SER A 56 -1.46 -16.62 -14.55
C SER A 56 -2.75 -16.13 -13.90
N GLY A 57 -3.39 -16.93 -13.05
CA GLY A 57 -4.60 -16.51 -12.33
C GLY A 57 -4.37 -15.29 -11.44
N LEU A 58 -3.29 -15.29 -10.66
CA LEU A 58 -2.97 -14.17 -9.77
C LEU A 58 -2.48 -12.94 -10.56
N GLY A 59 -1.79 -13.17 -11.68
CA GLY A 59 -1.47 -12.13 -12.66
C GLY A 59 -2.70 -11.39 -13.17
N VAL A 60 -3.70 -12.12 -13.67
CA VAL A 60 -4.98 -11.53 -14.15
C VAL A 60 -5.72 -10.77 -13.04
N VAL A 61 -5.68 -11.26 -11.79
CA VAL A 61 -6.25 -10.52 -10.65
C VAL A 61 -5.53 -9.19 -10.42
N TYR A 62 -4.19 -9.18 -10.50
CA TYR A 62 -3.40 -7.95 -10.41
C TYR A 62 -3.61 -7.03 -11.62
N LEU A 63 -3.79 -7.56 -12.82
CA LEU A 63 -4.16 -6.80 -14.02
C LEU A 63 -5.48 -6.07 -13.83
N CYS A 64 -6.53 -6.78 -13.41
CA CYS A 64 -7.82 -6.17 -13.12
C CYS A 64 -7.71 -5.12 -12.01
N PHE A 65 -6.97 -5.40 -10.94
CA PHE A 65 -6.71 -4.44 -9.87
C PHE A 65 -5.98 -3.19 -10.38
N GLY A 66 -4.90 -3.38 -11.13
CA GLY A 66 -4.06 -2.31 -11.67
C GLY A 66 -4.84 -1.39 -12.59
N VAL A 67 -5.52 -1.95 -13.60
CA VAL A 67 -6.36 -1.17 -14.54
C VAL A 67 -7.45 -0.40 -13.80
N ALA A 68 -8.15 -1.04 -12.86
CA ALA A 68 -9.18 -0.37 -12.06
C ALA A 68 -8.57 0.71 -11.15
N MET A 69 -7.37 0.49 -10.62
CA MET A 69 -6.66 1.46 -9.79
C MET A 69 -6.33 2.72 -10.59
N LEU A 70 -5.85 2.59 -11.84
CA LEU A 70 -5.57 3.71 -12.74
C LEU A 70 -6.80 4.59 -12.98
N ILE A 71 -7.97 3.97 -13.14
CA ILE A 71 -9.25 4.68 -13.34
C ILE A 71 -9.73 5.31 -12.03
N SER A 72 -9.55 4.61 -10.91
CA SER A 72 -10.05 5.05 -9.61
C SER A 72 -9.31 6.27 -9.05
N MET A 73 -8.02 6.44 -9.35
CA MET A 73 -7.19 7.51 -8.79
C MET A 73 -7.69 8.92 -9.18
N PRO A 74 -7.95 9.24 -10.47
CA PRO A 74 -8.55 10.53 -10.84
C PRO A 74 -9.93 10.75 -10.23
N VAL A 75 -10.78 9.71 -10.25
CA VAL A 75 -12.16 9.77 -9.71
C VAL A 75 -12.13 10.05 -8.21
N GLY A 76 -11.22 9.39 -7.48
CA GLY A 76 -11.04 9.56 -6.05
C GLY A 76 -10.58 10.96 -5.68
N GLY A 77 -9.68 11.57 -6.47
CA GLY A 77 -9.27 12.96 -6.30
C GLY A 77 -10.44 13.94 -6.47
N VAL A 78 -11.23 13.80 -7.54
CA VAL A 78 -12.41 14.66 -7.78
C VAL A 78 -13.44 14.52 -6.65
N LEU A 79 -13.68 13.29 -6.18
CA LEU A 79 -14.60 13.05 -5.07
C LEU A 79 -14.07 13.63 -3.75
N ALA A 80 -12.77 13.52 -3.48
CA ALA A 80 -12.12 14.10 -2.30
C ALA A 80 -12.26 15.62 -2.23
N ASP A 81 -12.32 16.30 -3.38
CA ASP A 81 -12.51 17.76 -3.46
C ASP A 81 -13.98 18.19 -3.30
N ARG A 82 -14.94 17.30 -3.52
CA ARG A 82 -16.38 17.64 -3.56
C ARG A 82 -17.21 17.05 -2.43
N ARG A 83 -16.75 15.95 -1.82
CA ARG A 83 -17.46 15.22 -0.76
C ARG A 83 -16.72 15.37 0.56
N SER A 84 -17.44 15.16 1.66
CA SER A 84 -16.81 15.17 2.99
C SER A 84 -15.81 14.03 3.09
N ARG A 85 -14.61 14.32 3.60
CA ARG A 85 -13.50 13.37 3.73
C ARG A 85 -13.90 12.17 4.57
N ARG A 86 -14.65 12.41 5.65
CA ARG A 86 -15.24 11.34 6.48
C ARG A 86 -16.16 10.41 5.70
N ALA A 87 -17.02 10.93 4.81
CA ALA A 87 -17.93 10.07 4.05
C ALA A 87 -17.18 9.16 3.08
N LEU A 88 -16.12 9.67 2.44
CA LEU A 88 -15.27 8.88 1.56
C LEU A 88 -14.54 7.77 2.32
N LEU A 89 -14.01 8.09 3.51
CA LEU A 89 -13.40 7.08 4.39
C LEU A 89 -14.40 5.99 4.80
N ILE A 90 -15.62 6.37 5.17
CA ILE A 90 -16.69 5.41 5.52
C ILE A 90 -17.00 4.50 4.34
N VAL A 91 -17.19 5.06 3.14
CA VAL A 91 -17.50 4.28 1.93
C VAL A 91 -16.36 3.31 1.61
N SER A 92 -15.10 3.77 1.58
CA SER A 92 -13.94 2.91 1.34
C SER A 92 -13.84 1.76 2.34
N GLN A 93 -13.97 2.05 3.63
CA GLN A 93 -13.86 1.04 4.69
C GLN A 93 -15.02 0.05 4.62
N ALA A 94 -16.24 0.52 4.37
CA ALA A 94 -17.42 -0.34 4.19
C ALA A 94 -17.25 -1.26 2.97
N MET A 95 -16.68 -0.76 1.87
CA MET A 95 -16.33 -1.59 0.72
C MET A 95 -15.36 -2.71 1.10
N PHE A 96 -14.30 -2.41 1.87
CA PHE A 96 -13.34 -3.44 2.29
C PHE A 96 -13.95 -4.47 3.25
N VAL A 97 -14.81 -4.05 4.17
CA VAL A 97 -15.58 -4.97 5.02
C VAL A 97 -16.45 -5.88 4.16
N GLY A 98 -17.24 -5.29 3.26
CA GLY A 98 -18.15 -6.03 2.38
C GLY A 98 -17.42 -7.01 1.46
N ILE A 99 -16.31 -6.59 0.85
CA ILE A 99 -15.48 -7.44 -0.02
C ILE A 99 -14.91 -8.62 0.78
N ASN A 100 -14.29 -8.37 1.93
CA ASN A 100 -13.67 -9.43 2.72
C ASN A 100 -14.71 -10.39 3.30
N ALA A 101 -15.84 -9.87 3.80
CA ALA A 101 -16.94 -10.69 4.29
C ALA A 101 -17.56 -11.54 3.16
N PHE A 102 -17.80 -10.94 1.98
CA PHE A 102 -18.34 -11.65 0.83
C PHE A 102 -17.44 -12.81 0.41
N VAL A 103 -16.12 -12.57 0.25
CA VAL A 103 -15.19 -13.63 -0.12
C VAL A 103 -15.12 -14.71 0.97
N GLY A 104 -15.06 -14.32 2.25
CA GLY A 104 -15.09 -15.26 3.37
C GLY A 104 -16.33 -16.14 3.37
N ILE A 105 -17.52 -15.56 3.16
CA ILE A 105 -18.80 -16.29 3.07
C ILE A 105 -18.81 -17.20 1.84
N ALA A 106 -18.37 -16.71 0.67
CA ALA A 106 -18.35 -17.49 -0.56
C ALA A 106 -17.41 -18.70 -0.48
N VAL A 107 -16.27 -18.56 0.20
CA VAL A 107 -15.35 -19.66 0.47
C VAL A 107 -15.98 -20.64 1.46
N ALA A 108 -16.57 -20.15 2.55
CA ALA A 108 -17.21 -21.00 3.57
C ALA A 108 -18.40 -21.80 3.03
N ALA A 109 -19.18 -21.21 2.12
CA ALA A 109 -20.33 -21.84 1.48
C ALA A 109 -19.95 -22.66 0.23
N GLY A 110 -18.66 -22.72 -0.14
CA GLY A 110 -18.16 -23.56 -1.24
C GLY A 110 -18.55 -23.11 -2.66
N PHE A 111 -19.10 -21.89 -2.84
CA PHE A 111 -19.50 -21.38 -4.15
C PHE A 111 -18.50 -20.38 -4.76
N ILE A 112 -17.39 -20.07 -4.07
CA ILE A 112 -16.38 -19.13 -4.56
C ILE A 112 -15.87 -19.55 -5.94
N ARG A 113 -15.84 -18.60 -6.87
CA ARG A 113 -15.31 -18.79 -8.23
C ARG A 113 -14.25 -17.75 -8.54
N PHE A 114 -13.33 -18.09 -9.44
CA PHE A 114 -12.22 -17.21 -9.80
C PHE A 114 -12.67 -15.82 -10.30
N TRP A 115 -13.74 -15.73 -11.10
CA TRP A 115 -14.25 -14.43 -11.58
C TRP A 115 -14.71 -13.50 -10.45
N MET A 116 -15.13 -14.05 -9.30
CA MET A 116 -15.49 -13.25 -8.13
C MET A 116 -14.26 -12.55 -7.53
N LEU A 117 -13.07 -13.17 -7.64
CA LEU A 117 -11.81 -12.53 -7.25
C LEU A 117 -11.47 -11.33 -8.14
N LEU A 118 -11.80 -11.41 -9.44
CA LEU A 118 -11.59 -10.30 -10.38
C LEU A 118 -12.49 -9.11 -10.05
N ILE A 119 -13.79 -9.36 -9.84
CA ILE A 119 -14.75 -8.30 -9.48
C ILE A 119 -14.37 -7.67 -8.15
N THR A 120 -14.07 -8.48 -7.13
CA THR A 120 -13.64 -7.95 -5.83
C THR A 120 -12.31 -7.20 -5.92
N ALA A 121 -11.45 -7.49 -6.91
CA ALA A 121 -10.18 -6.76 -7.11
C ALA A 121 -10.45 -5.38 -7.69
N ILE A 122 -11.33 -5.30 -8.67
CA ILE A 122 -11.80 -4.04 -9.26
C ILE A 122 -12.44 -3.18 -8.17
N LEU A 123 -13.40 -3.72 -7.42
CA LEU A 123 -14.07 -2.98 -6.33
C LEU A 123 -13.07 -2.50 -5.26
N GLN A 124 -12.09 -3.34 -4.92
CA GLN A 124 -11.06 -2.97 -3.96
C GLN A 124 -10.19 -1.81 -4.48
N ALA A 125 -9.84 -1.80 -5.76
CA ALA A 125 -9.08 -0.70 -6.36
C ALA A 125 -9.86 0.63 -6.26
N PHE A 126 -11.17 0.63 -6.52
CA PHE A 126 -12.02 1.81 -6.28
C PHE A 126 -12.02 2.25 -4.81
N GLY A 127 -12.07 1.30 -3.87
CA GLY A 127 -11.96 1.59 -2.45
C GLY A 127 -10.65 2.31 -2.09
N PHE A 128 -9.51 1.85 -2.64
CA PHE A 128 -8.20 2.49 -2.47
C PHE A 128 -8.13 3.88 -3.13
N GLY A 129 -8.71 4.01 -4.32
CA GLY A 129 -8.89 5.27 -5.04
C GLY A 129 -9.44 6.40 -4.16
N LEU A 130 -10.45 6.05 -3.38
CA LEU A 130 -11.13 6.96 -2.46
C LEU A 130 -10.37 7.14 -1.13
N LEU A 131 -9.78 6.06 -0.59
CA LEU A 131 -9.20 6.03 0.74
C LEU A 131 -7.97 6.94 0.85
N GLY A 132 -7.04 6.85 -0.10
CA GLY A 132 -5.73 7.51 -0.03
C GLY A 132 -5.83 9.04 0.11
N PRO A 133 -6.45 9.74 -0.86
CA PRO A 133 -6.62 11.19 -0.82
C PRO A 133 -7.46 11.64 0.37
N ALA A 134 -8.57 10.96 0.66
CA ALA A 134 -9.45 11.31 1.77
C ALA A 134 -8.73 11.22 3.12
N ARG A 135 -7.88 10.20 3.32
CA ARG A 135 -7.13 10.00 4.57
C ARG A 135 -6.04 11.04 4.77
N MET A 136 -5.30 11.40 3.71
CA MET A 136 -4.30 12.47 3.79
C MET A 136 -4.96 13.80 4.13
N ALA A 137 -6.05 14.15 3.46
CA ALA A 137 -6.80 15.38 3.73
C ALA A 137 -7.41 15.39 5.15
N MET A 138 -7.98 14.27 5.60
CA MET A 138 -8.52 14.13 6.97
C MET A 138 -7.42 14.29 8.03
N THR A 139 -6.22 13.78 7.76
CA THR A 139 -5.08 13.92 8.68
C THR A 139 -4.73 15.39 8.87
N VAL A 140 -4.66 16.16 7.77
CA VAL A 140 -4.39 17.62 7.82
C VAL A 140 -5.43 18.35 8.66
N ASP A 141 -6.72 18.06 8.48
CA ASP A 141 -7.81 18.73 9.21
C ASP A 141 -7.74 18.49 10.72
N ILE A 142 -7.37 17.27 11.13
CA ILE A 142 -7.41 16.87 12.53
C ILE A 142 -6.18 17.38 13.29
N VAL A 143 -4.98 17.20 12.73
CA VAL A 143 -3.74 17.49 13.45
C VAL A 143 -3.20 18.89 13.19
N GLY A 144 -3.69 19.58 12.15
CA GLY A 144 -3.15 20.85 11.70
C GLY A 144 -1.74 20.71 11.08
N ARG A 145 -1.29 21.76 10.39
CA ARG A 145 0.00 21.75 9.67
C ARG A 145 1.20 21.52 10.58
N GLU A 146 1.12 21.96 11.83
CA GLU A 146 2.20 21.87 12.83
C GLU A 146 2.54 20.42 13.21
N HIS A 147 1.56 19.52 13.21
CA HIS A 147 1.75 18.11 13.60
C HIS A 147 1.72 17.15 12.41
N MET A 148 1.58 17.65 11.17
CA MET A 148 1.53 16.83 9.96
C MET A 148 2.73 15.92 9.80
N ALA A 149 3.95 16.43 10.01
CA ALA A 149 5.16 15.62 9.89
C ALA A 149 5.16 14.45 10.88
N ASN A 150 4.77 14.68 12.14
CA ASN A 150 4.65 13.63 13.15
C ASN A 150 3.56 12.61 12.78
N ALA A 151 2.41 13.08 12.27
CA ALA A 151 1.31 12.24 11.82
C ALA A 151 1.69 11.35 10.61
N VAL A 152 2.48 11.88 9.68
CA VAL A 152 3.00 11.11 8.55
C VAL A 152 3.96 10.02 9.03
N VAL A 153 4.89 10.35 9.93
CA VAL A 153 5.82 9.37 10.51
C VAL A 153 5.08 8.22 11.18
N LEU A 154 4.07 8.53 12.01
CA LEU A 154 3.26 7.51 12.67
C LEU A 154 2.49 6.65 11.66
N SER A 155 1.92 7.25 10.61
CA SER A 155 1.25 6.49 9.56
C SER A 155 2.20 5.55 8.82
N GLN A 156 3.46 5.96 8.60
CA GLN A 156 4.47 5.11 7.98
C GLN A 156 4.91 3.97 8.91
N MET A 157 5.09 4.23 10.20
CA MET A 157 5.35 3.18 11.19
C MET A 157 4.22 2.14 11.21
N SER A 158 2.97 2.60 11.16
CA SER A 158 1.78 1.76 11.08
C SER A 158 1.76 0.90 9.82
N LEU A 159 2.02 1.49 8.64
CA LEU A 159 2.11 0.77 7.37
C LEU A 159 3.21 -0.31 7.38
N ASN A 160 4.40 0.05 7.86
CA ASN A 160 5.55 -0.87 7.95
C ASN A 160 5.29 -2.02 8.93
N SER A 161 4.65 -1.73 10.07
CA SER A 161 4.23 -2.76 11.01
C SER A 161 3.21 -3.71 10.38
N ALA A 162 2.24 -3.18 9.65
CA ALA A 162 1.24 -3.98 8.96
C ALA A 162 1.85 -4.90 7.90
N ARG A 163 2.91 -4.47 7.20
CA ARG A 163 3.63 -5.30 6.21
C ARG A 163 4.25 -6.54 6.84
N VAL A 164 4.62 -6.51 8.12
CA VAL A 164 5.19 -7.67 8.83
C VAL A 164 4.08 -8.48 9.51
N VAL A 165 3.19 -7.80 10.25
CA VAL A 165 2.13 -8.45 11.03
C VAL A 165 1.09 -9.12 10.12
N GLY A 166 0.71 -8.47 9.01
CA GLY A 166 -0.33 -8.98 8.12
C GLY A 166 0.01 -10.34 7.51
N PRO A 167 1.18 -10.50 6.85
CA PRO A 167 1.57 -11.80 6.30
C PRO A 167 1.81 -12.86 7.36
N ALA A 168 2.28 -12.50 8.56
CA ALA A 168 2.39 -13.45 9.66
C ALA A 168 1.02 -13.98 10.09
N VAL A 169 0.04 -13.08 10.29
CA VAL A 169 -1.34 -13.45 10.66
C VAL A 169 -1.99 -14.29 9.57
N ALA A 170 -1.86 -13.90 8.30
CA ALA A 170 -2.42 -14.67 7.20
C ALA A 170 -1.73 -16.02 7.01
N GLY A 171 -0.40 -16.09 7.10
CA GLY A 171 0.36 -17.33 6.99
C GLY A 171 0.00 -18.35 8.06
N VAL A 172 -0.03 -17.92 9.33
CA VAL A 172 -0.48 -18.75 10.45
C VAL A 172 -1.93 -19.18 10.25
N GLY A 173 -2.81 -18.23 9.90
CA GLY A 173 -4.23 -18.52 9.65
C GLY A 173 -4.45 -19.56 8.56
N LEU A 174 -3.76 -19.42 7.42
CA LEU A 174 -3.84 -20.38 6.32
C LEU A 174 -3.29 -21.77 6.70
N GLY A 175 -2.28 -21.83 7.58
CA GLY A 175 -1.69 -23.08 8.06
C GLY A 175 -2.56 -23.85 9.07
N ILE A 176 -3.52 -23.18 9.71
CA ILE A 176 -4.45 -23.82 10.65
C ILE A 176 -5.62 -24.41 9.87
N ALA A 177 -5.73 -25.74 9.82
CA ALA A 177 -6.69 -26.45 8.97
C ALA A 177 -8.16 -26.02 9.13
N TRP A 178 -8.62 -25.79 10.38
CA TRP A 178 -10.00 -25.35 10.66
C TRP A 178 -10.25 -23.86 10.37
N PHE A 179 -9.19 -23.06 10.28
CA PHE A 179 -9.27 -21.63 10.03
C PHE A 179 -9.15 -21.36 8.53
N GLY A 180 -8.05 -21.83 7.93
CA GLY A 180 -7.77 -21.79 6.50
C GLY A 180 -8.04 -20.43 5.85
N THR A 181 -8.44 -20.46 4.58
CA THR A 181 -8.78 -19.26 3.82
C THR A 181 -9.98 -18.50 4.40
N VAL A 182 -10.97 -19.23 4.95
CA VAL A 182 -12.19 -18.63 5.52
C VAL A 182 -11.86 -17.70 6.67
N GLY A 183 -11.10 -18.18 7.65
CA GLY A 183 -10.71 -17.39 8.83
C GLY A 183 -9.83 -16.20 8.47
N VAL A 184 -8.96 -16.31 7.47
CA VAL A 184 -8.12 -15.20 6.99
C VAL A 184 -8.98 -14.06 6.44
N TYR A 185 -9.98 -14.37 5.62
CA TYR A 185 -10.90 -13.35 5.10
C TYR A 185 -11.82 -12.76 6.18
N PHE A 186 -12.31 -13.56 7.12
CA PHE A 186 -13.07 -13.04 8.27
C PHE A 186 -12.21 -12.18 9.21
N THR A 187 -10.92 -12.50 9.37
CA THR A 187 -9.97 -11.65 10.11
C THR A 187 -9.78 -10.32 9.41
N ALA A 188 -9.55 -10.32 8.10
CA ALA A 188 -9.46 -9.09 7.32
C ALA A 188 -10.76 -8.27 7.39
N ALA A 189 -11.92 -8.92 7.35
CA ALA A 189 -13.22 -8.27 7.50
C ALA A 189 -13.41 -7.65 8.89
N GLY A 190 -13.09 -8.38 9.96
CA GLY A 190 -13.19 -7.92 11.34
C GLY A 190 -12.25 -6.75 11.64
N LEU A 191 -11.00 -6.83 11.18
CA LEU A 191 -10.05 -5.72 11.25
C LEU A 191 -10.59 -4.50 10.47
N SER A 192 -11.05 -4.68 9.23
CA SER A 192 -11.65 -3.59 8.45
C SER A 192 -12.88 -2.97 9.14
N LEU A 193 -13.67 -3.79 9.86
CA LEU A 193 -14.84 -3.35 10.60
C LEU A 193 -14.44 -2.49 11.81
N VAL A 194 -13.44 -2.90 12.57
CA VAL A 194 -12.86 -2.05 13.63
C VAL A 194 -12.38 -0.72 13.05
N GLY A 195 -11.74 -0.77 11.86
CA GLY A 195 -11.33 0.43 11.13
C GLY A 195 -12.49 1.34 10.75
N LEU A 196 -13.60 0.77 10.27
CA LEU A 196 -14.83 1.47 9.94
C LEU A 196 -15.48 2.11 11.19
N MET A 197 -15.58 1.37 12.29
CA MET A 197 -16.15 1.88 13.55
C MET A 197 -15.36 3.06 14.11
N ALA A 198 -14.02 3.02 13.99
CA ALA A 198 -13.17 4.13 14.38
C ALA A 198 -13.43 5.39 13.52
N VAL A 199 -13.67 5.26 12.20
CA VAL A 199 -14.03 6.39 11.33
C VAL A 199 -15.45 6.90 11.61
N LEU A 200 -16.40 6.00 11.90
CA LEU A 200 -17.75 6.39 12.30
C LEU A 200 -17.75 7.18 13.60
N SER A 201 -16.78 6.95 14.49
CA SER A 201 -16.60 7.70 15.73
C SER A 201 -15.96 9.10 15.52
N LEU A 202 -15.45 9.41 14.32
CA LEU A 202 -14.92 10.73 14.02
C LEU A 202 -16.05 11.76 13.84
N PRO A 203 -15.82 13.04 14.20
CA PRO A 203 -16.78 14.10 13.95
C PRO A 203 -17.00 14.33 12.44
N PRO A 204 -18.19 14.80 12.02
CA PRO A 204 -18.44 15.19 10.63
C PRO A 204 -17.45 16.26 10.16
N THR A 205 -16.87 16.06 8.98
CA THR A 205 -16.04 17.08 8.33
C THR A 205 -16.87 17.96 7.40
N PRO A 206 -16.61 19.28 7.37
CA PRO A 206 -17.18 20.16 6.35
C PRO A 206 -16.90 19.65 4.94
N ARG A 207 -17.78 19.98 4.00
CA ARG A 207 -17.49 19.76 2.57
C ARG A 207 -16.39 20.75 2.16
N PRO A 208 -15.33 20.31 1.47
CA PRO A 208 -14.33 21.23 0.95
C PRO A 208 -14.97 22.21 -0.04
N SER A 209 -14.41 23.42 -0.13
CA SER A 209 -14.71 24.29 -1.27
C SER A 209 -14.14 23.62 -2.53
N PRO A 210 -14.88 23.59 -3.66
CA PRO A 210 -14.39 22.99 -4.88
C PRO A 210 -13.04 23.60 -5.27
N SER A 211 -12.05 22.75 -5.55
CA SER A 211 -10.81 23.19 -6.18
C SER A 211 -11.13 23.79 -7.56
N GLN A 212 -10.44 24.87 -7.94
CA GLN A 212 -10.66 25.55 -9.23
C GLN A 212 -10.14 24.72 -10.43
N THR A 213 -9.33 23.69 -10.18
CA THR A 213 -8.73 22.82 -11.19
C THR A 213 -9.18 21.38 -11.01
N GLY A 214 -9.80 20.79 -12.02
CA GLY A 214 -10.25 19.40 -11.98
C GLY A 214 -9.09 18.41 -11.90
N ALA A 215 -9.29 17.27 -11.21
CA ALA A 215 -8.23 16.27 -11.03
C ALA A 215 -7.68 15.71 -12.36
N PHE A 216 -8.53 15.61 -13.40
CA PHE A 216 -8.12 15.23 -14.74
C PHE A 216 -7.22 16.29 -15.41
N THR A 217 -7.52 17.57 -15.22
CA THR A 217 -6.68 18.67 -15.72
C THR A 217 -5.32 18.66 -15.02
N SER A 218 -5.31 18.47 -13.70
CA SER A 218 -4.09 18.35 -12.90
C SER A 218 -3.23 17.15 -13.31
N PHE A 219 -3.86 16.02 -13.64
CA PHE A 219 -3.20 14.83 -14.17
C PHE A 219 -2.61 15.07 -15.57
N ALA A 220 -3.37 15.69 -16.48
CA ALA A 220 -2.90 16.05 -17.82
C ALA A 220 -1.73 17.05 -17.78
N GLU A 221 -1.77 18.02 -16.87
CA GLU A 221 -0.67 18.94 -16.59
C GLU A 221 0.58 18.20 -16.09
N GLY A 222 0.41 17.20 -15.22
CA GLY A 222 1.48 16.33 -14.76
C GLY A 222 2.17 15.60 -15.93
N ILE A 223 1.39 15.02 -16.84
CA ILE A 223 1.93 14.34 -18.04
C ILE A 223 2.67 15.33 -18.93
N SER A 224 2.10 16.51 -19.17
CA SER A 224 2.74 17.58 -19.96
C SER A 224 4.07 18.01 -19.34
N TYR A 225 4.12 18.16 -18.01
CA TYR A 225 5.34 18.48 -17.28
C TYR A 225 6.39 17.38 -17.40
N ALA A 226 6.02 16.12 -17.19
CA ALA A 226 6.94 14.98 -17.31
C ALA A 226 7.51 14.81 -18.73
N ARG A 227 6.78 15.24 -19.77
CA ARG A 227 7.26 15.27 -21.16
C ARG A 227 8.23 16.43 -21.44
N ARG A 228 8.02 17.58 -20.78
CA ARG A 228 8.89 18.76 -20.91
C ARG A 228 10.19 18.60 -20.14
N GLU A 229 10.10 18.15 -18.89
CA GLU A 229 11.24 17.94 -18.02
C GLU A 229 11.81 16.52 -18.20
N ARG A 230 12.73 16.39 -19.16
CA ARG A 230 13.29 15.09 -19.58
C ARG A 230 13.87 14.28 -18.42
N ARG A 231 14.43 14.93 -17.40
CA ARG A 231 14.98 14.24 -16.21
C ARG A 231 13.89 13.54 -15.42
N VAL A 232 12.78 14.23 -15.16
CA VAL A 232 11.61 13.67 -14.45
C VAL A 232 10.96 12.56 -15.27
N GLY A 233 10.80 12.77 -16.59
CA GLY A 233 10.25 11.75 -17.49
C GLY A 233 11.05 10.44 -17.49
N LEU A 234 12.39 10.52 -17.58
CA LEU A 234 13.26 9.34 -17.54
C LEU A 234 13.20 8.61 -16.20
N LEU A 235 13.14 9.34 -15.08
CA LEU A 235 12.99 8.75 -13.75
C LEU A 235 11.65 8.01 -13.59
N LEU A 236 10.57 8.59 -14.11
CA LEU A 236 9.24 7.97 -14.09
C LEU A 236 9.22 6.69 -14.95
N ILE A 237 9.77 6.74 -16.16
CA ILE A 237 9.85 5.56 -17.05
C ILE A 237 10.72 4.47 -16.41
N GLY A 238 11.91 4.82 -15.91
CA GLY A 238 12.81 3.86 -15.25
C GLY A 238 12.17 3.20 -14.03
N SER A 239 11.43 3.97 -13.21
CA SER A 239 10.68 3.43 -12.08
C SER A 239 9.56 2.49 -12.52
N THR A 240 8.85 2.85 -13.59
CA THR A 240 7.76 2.04 -14.15
C THR A 240 8.30 0.71 -14.65
N VAL A 241 9.40 0.73 -15.41
CA VAL A 241 10.05 -0.48 -15.93
C VAL A 241 10.53 -1.38 -14.78
N ALA A 242 11.17 -0.82 -13.75
CA ALA A 242 11.63 -1.59 -12.61
C ALA A 242 10.49 -2.25 -11.83
N VAL A 243 9.37 -1.54 -11.65
CA VAL A 243 8.17 -2.07 -10.98
C VAL A 243 7.49 -3.15 -11.84
N VAL A 244 7.28 -2.89 -13.13
CA VAL A 244 6.67 -3.80 -14.12
C VAL A 244 7.46 -5.11 -14.24
N LEU A 245 8.79 -5.04 -14.33
CA LEU A 245 9.63 -6.23 -14.49
C LEU A 245 9.89 -6.96 -13.16
N GLY A 246 9.98 -6.22 -12.07
CA GLY A 246 10.47 -6.77 -10.80
C GLY A 246 9.37 -7.29 -9.89
N MET A 247 8.25 -6.57 -9.75
CA MET A 247 7.17 -6.93 -8.81
C MET A 247 6.36 -8.20 -9.16
N PRO A 248 6.35 -8.75 -10.40
CA PRO A 248 5.59 -9.97 -10.70
C PRO A 248 5.96 -11.15 -9.81
N TYR A 249 7.17 -11.17 -9.20
CA TYR A 249 7.57 -12.20 -8.24
C TYR A 249 6.54 -12.44 -7.11
N LEU A 250 5.79 -11.40 -6.70
CA LEU A 250 4.72 -11.51 -5.71
C LEU A 250 3.60 -12.47 -6.15
N ALA A 251 3.35 -12.56 -7.46
CA ALA A 251 2.38 -13.50 -8.03
C ALA A 251 2.91 -14.95 -8.06
N PHE A 252 4.24 -15.12 -8.11
CA PHE A 252 4.88 -16.43 -8.13
C PHE A 252 5.13 -17.00 -6.72
N LEU A 253 5.24 -16.16 -5.69
CA LEU A 253 5.51 -16.57 -4.31
C LEU A 253 4.60 -17.70 -3.77
N PRO A 254 3.27 -17.68 -3.96
CA PRO A 254 2.41 -18.76 -3.46
C PRO A 254 2.78 -20.12 -4.06
N ARG A 255 3.11 -20.15 -5.36
CA ARG A 255 3.48 -21.38 -6.06
C ARG A 255 4.88 -21.84 -5.70
N VAL A 256 5.83 -20.93 -5.54
CA VAL A 256 7.18 -21.27 -5.03
C VAL A 256 7.05 -22.00 -3.69
N ALA A 257 6.22 -21.49 -2.78
CA ALA A 257 5.99 -22.14 -1.48
C ALA A 257 5.28 -23.50 -1.60
N SER A 258 4.27 -23.61 -2.47
CA SER A 258 3.44 -24.81 -2.56
C SER A 258 4.01 -25.93 -3.43
N SER A 259 4.74 -25.61 -4.51
CA SER A 259 5.18 -26.61 -5.51
C SER A 259 6.70 -26.78 -5.64
N MET A 260 7.52 -25.81 -5.22
CA MET A 260 8.99 -25.97 -5.26
C MET A 260 9.54 -26.52 -3.94
N PHE A 261 8.90 -26.19 -2.81
CA PHE A 261 9.38 -26.54 -1.48
C PHE A 261 8.39 -27.36 -0.64
N ASP A 262 7.19 -27.67 -1.16
CA ASP A 262 6.12 -28.41 -0.48
C ASP A 262 5.76 -27.90 0.94
N THR A 263 6.08 -26.63 1.21
CA THR A 263 5.86 -25.99 2.52
C THR A 263 4.42 -25.51 2.75
N GLY A 264 3.57 -25.61 1.73
CA GLY A 264 2.16 -25.25 1.80
C GLY A 264 1.91 -23.77 2.19
N PRO A 265 0.78 -23.46 2.83
CA PRO A 265 0.40 -22.07 3.16
C PRO A 265 1.31 -21.42 4.22
N GLY A 266 1.84 -22.22 5.15
CA GLY A 266 2.78 -21.73 6.16
C GLY A 266 4.08 -21.19 5.54
N GLY A 267 4.61 -21.88 4.53
CA GLY A 267 5.78 -21.43 3.79
C GLY A 267 5.56 -20.13 3.02
N TYR A 268 4.39 -19.95 2.40
CA TYR A 268 4.04 -18.70 1.72
C TYR A 268 3.99 -17.51 2.70
N GLY A 269 3.40 -17.73 3.88
CA GLY A 269 3.42 -16.76 4.98
C GLY A 269 4.85 -16.40 5.40
N ALA A 270 5.70 -17.40 5.63
CA ALA A 270 7.08 -17.20 6.05
C ALA A 270 7.93 -16.44 5.02
N LEU A 271 7.82 -16.76 3.72
CA LEU A 271 8.48 -16.01 2.64
C LEU A 271 7.99 -14.55 2.58
N SER A 272 6.69 -14.35 2.74
CA SER A 272 6.09 -13.01 2.74
C SER A 272 6.57 -12.16 3.93
N VAL A 273 6.66 -12.77 5.11
CA VAL A 273 7.24 -12.12 6.31
C VAL A 273 8.72 -11.80 6.09
N ALA A 274 9.51 -12.71 5.51
CA ALA A 274 10.92 -12.48 5.21
C ALA A 274 11.12 -11.27 4.28
N SER A 275 10.32 -11.17 3.21
CA SER A 275 10.30 -10.00 2.32
C SER A 275 9.97 -8.71 3.08
N ALA A 276 8.91 -8.75 3.91
CA ALA A 276 8.49 -7.60 4.68
C ALA A 276 9.54 -7.13 5.71
N VAL A 277 10.19 -8.05 6.40
CA VAL A 277 11.27 -7.74 7.35
C VAL A 277 12.44 -7.07 6.62
N GLY A 278 12.85 -7.61 5.46
CA GLY A 278 13.88 -6.98 4.62
C GLY A 278 13.51 -5.56 4.20
N ALA A 279 12.27 -5.37 3.73
CA ALA A 279 11.74 -4.06 3.34
C ALA A 279 11.74 -3.05 4.50
N VAL A 280 11.31 -3.46 5.69
CA VAL A 280 11.27 -2.60 6.89
C VAL A 280 12.68 -2.27 7.37
N ALA A 281 13.58 -3.26 7.46
CA ALA A 281 14.95 -3.08 7.92
C ALA A 281 15.71 -2.06 7.05
N VAL A 282 15.60 -2.18 5.73
CA VAL A 282 16.24 -1.23 4.81
C VAL A 282 15.63 0.16 4.93
N SER A 283 14.31 0.26 5.12
CA SER A 283 13.61 1.55 5.20
C SER A 283 14.08 2.36 6.40
N PHE A 284 14.38 1.68 7.52
CA PHE A 284 15.02 2.31 8.68
C PHE A 284 16.48 2.68 8.40
N ALA A 285 17.25 1.80 7.74
CA ALA A 285 18.66 2.05 7.43
C ALA A 285 18.86 3.28 6.52
N ILE A 286 17.91 3.53 5.60
CA ILE A 286 17.97 4.67 4.66
C ILE A 286 17.09 5.85 5.07
N ALA A 287 16.47 5.83 6.26
CA ALA A 287 15.50 6.85 6.68
C ALA A 287 16.06 8.29 6.68
N ASN A 288 17.36 8.44 6.93
CA ASN A 288 18.05 9.73 6.97
C ASN A 288 18.72 10.11 5.64
N VAL A 289 18.51 9.32 4.59
CA VAL A 289 19.05 9.62 3.26
C VAL A 289 18.09 10.57 2.56
N GLY A 290 18.48 11.84 2.46
CA GLY A 290 17.81 12.85 1.64
C GLY A 290 18.13 12.71 0.15
N SER A 291 17.96 13.78 -0.63
CA SER A 291 18.30 13.81 -2.05
C SER A 291 19.81 13.99 -2.31
N GLY A 292 20.23 13.89 -3.59
CA GLY A 292 21.61 14.07 -4.02
C GLY A 292 22.37 12.78 -4.35
N ARG A 293 23.71 12.86 -4.45
CA ARG A 293 24.56 11.76 -4.96
C ARG A 293 24.39 10.44 -4.19
N ARG A 294 24.21 10.51 -2.87
CA ARG A 294 24.01 9.33 -2.02
C ARG A 294 22.72 8.59 -2.34
N ALA A 295 21.62 9.32 -2.61
CA ALA A 295 20.34 8.71 -2.98
C ALA A 295 20.45 7.94 -4.30
N TRP A 296 21.11 8.53 -5.30
CA TRP A 296 21.35 7.89 -6.59
C TRP A 296 22.18 6.61 -6.46
N VAL A 297 23.26 6.64 -5.67
CA VAL A 297 24.09 5.45 -5.44
C VAL A 297 23.29 4.36 -4.74
N ILE A 298 22.53 4.70 -3.70
CA ILE A 298 21.69 3.74 -2.98
C ILE A 298 20.60 3.17 -3.90
N GLN A 299 19.99 3.99 -4.76
CA GLN A 299 18.99 3.53 -5.72
C GLN A 299 19.55 2.47 -6.67
N TRP A 300 20.74 2.70 -7.26
CA TRP A 300 21.40 1.73 -8.13
C TRP A 300 21.80 0.44 -7.41
N ILE A 301 22.37 0.56 -6.21
CA ILE A 301 22.70 -0.60 -5.37
C ILE A 301 21.42 -1.40 -5.06
N SER A 302 20.33 -0.72 -4.75
CA SER A 302 19.04 -1.35 -4.42
C SER A 302 18.42 -2.05 -5.63
N ALA A 303 18.52 -1.45 -6.82
CA ALA A 303 18.09 -2.08 -8.07
C ALA A 303 18.92 -3.34 -8.37
N ALA A 304 20.23 -3.26 -8.22
CA ALA A 304 21.12 -4.42 -8.39
C ALA A 304 20.85 -5.51 -7.35
N ALA A 305 20.66 -5.15 -6.08
CA ALA A 305 20.32 -6.08 -5.01
C ALA A 305 18.95 -6.74 -5.25
N PHE A 306 17.97 -6.00 -5.76
CA PHE A 306 16.66 -6.53 -6.12
C PHE A 306 16.76 -7.54 -7.27
N ALA A 307 17.48 -7.21 -8.35
CA ALA A 307 17.70 -8.13 -9.47
C ALA A 307 18.50 -9.38 -9.05
N ALA A 308 19.57 -9.21 -8.26
CA ALA A 308 20.37 -10.30 -7.73
C ALA A 308 19.56 -11.19 -6.79
N GLY A 309 18.70 -10.60 -5.94
CA GLY A 309 17.79 -11.34 -5.07
C GLY A 309 16.78 -12.17 -5.84
N LEU A 310 16.23 -11.64 -6.94
CA LEU A 310 15.33 -12.40 -7.82
C LEU A 310 16.05 -13.56 -8.51
N ALA A 311 17.27 -13.34 -9.01
CA ALA A 311 18.10 -14.39 -9.60
C ALA A 311 18.46 -15.48 -8.56
N ALA A 312 18.84 -15.06 -7.34
CA ALA A 312 19.12 -15.97 -6.24
C ALA A 312 17.87 -16.78 -5.82
N MET A 313 16.69 -16.15 -5.84
CA MET A 313 15.42 -16.86 -5.57
C MET A 313 15.13 -17.91 -6.63
N ALA A 314 15.37 -17.60 -7.91
CA ALA A 314 15.17 -18.53 -9.02
C ALA A 314 16.13 -19.73 -8.97
N LEU A 315 17.34 -19.54 -8.44
CA LEU A 315 18.37 -20.57 -8.29
C LEU A 315 18.36 -21.24 -6.90
N ALA A 316 17.46 -20.85 -6.00
CA ALA A 316 17.50 -21.29 -4.60
C ALA A 316 17.19 -22.80 -4.49
N PRO A 317 18.14 -23.63 -4.01
CA PRO A 317 17.94 -25.08 -3.90
C PRO A 317 17.11 -25.48 -2.67
N THR A 318 17.02 -24.61 -1.65
CA THR A 318 16.33 -24.90 -0.39
C THR A 318 15.41 -23.75 0.03
N PHE A 319 14.42 -24.06 0.87
CA PHE A 319 13.52 -23.07 1.44
C PHE A 319 14.27 -21.98 2.23
N ALA A 320 15.31 -22.35 2.99
CA ALA A 320 16.12 -21.41 3.75
C ALA A 320 16.87 -20.42 2.83
N THR A 321 17.46 -20.92 1.73
CA THR A 321 18.11 -20.05 0.74
C THR A 321 17.10 -19.14 0.04
N SER A 322 15.88 -19.62 -0.20
CA SER A 322 14.79 -18.81 -0.76
C SER A 322 14.34 -17.71 0.21
N MET A 323 14.26 -17.98 1.52
CA MET A 323 13.95 -16.96 2.54
C MET A 323 15.00 -15.84 2.55
N VAL A 324 16.29 -16.17 2.49
CA VAL A 324 17.36 -15.17 2.45
C VAL A 324 17.28 -14.35 1.16
N ALA A 325 17.06 -15.01 0.01
CA ALA A 325 16.89 -14.33 -1.26
C ALA A 325 15.69 -13.37 -1.23
N VAL A 326 14.54 -13.82 -0.73
CA VAL A 326 13.31 -13.02 -0.63
C VAL A 326 13.47 -11.85 0.35
N LEU A 327 14.25 -12.01 1.41
CA LEU A 327 14.61 -10.90 2.30
C LEU A 327 15.40 -9.82 1.54
N ILE A 328 16.36 -10.22 0.70
CA ILE A 328 17.13 -9.29 -0.16
C ILE A 328 16.21 -8.63 -1.19
N VAL A 329 15.29 -9.38 -1.79
CA VAL A 329 14.28 -8.86 -2.74
C VAL A 329 13.40 -7.80 -2.08
N GLY A 330 12.91 -8.06 -0.86
CA GLY A 330 12.12 -7.11 -0.08
C GLY A 330 12.91 -5.84 0.27
N ALA A 331 14.16 -5.99 0.72
CA ALA A 331 15.06 -4.87 0.98
C ALA A 331 15.33 -4.04 -0.29
N GLY A 332 15.79 -4.68 -1.37
CA GLY A 332 16.12 -4.00 -2.63
C GLY A 332 14.92 -3.26 -3.23
N SER A 333 13.74 -3.89 -3.26
CA SER A 333 12.53 -3.28 -3.81
C SER A 333 12.03 -2.10 -2.96
N SER A 334 12.10 -2.17 -1.63
CA SER A 334 11.68 -1.07 -0.76
C SER A 334 12.64 0.11 -0.83
N ALA A 335 13.96 -0.15 -0.78
CA ALA A 335 14.96 0.91 -0.90
C ALA A 335 14.90 1.61 -2.25
N PHE A 336 14.73 0.86 -3.34
CA PHE A 336 14.55 1.43 -4.67
C PHE A 336 13.35 2.38 -4.73
N GLN A 337 12.20 1.96 -4.20
CA GLN A 337 10.99 2.79 -4.20
C GLN A 337 11.14 4.05 -3.34
N SER A 338 11.71 3.94 -2.14
CA SER A 338 11.95 5.09 -1.28
C SER A 338 12.88 6.11 -1.94
N MET A 339 14.01 5.67 -2.49
CA MET A 339 14.96 6.57 -3.15
C MET A 339 14.39 7.16 -4.44
N ASN A 340 13.66 6.37 -5.23
CA ASN A 340 13.01 6.86 -6.44
C ASN A 340 12.02 7.99 -6.10
N GLY A 341 11.22 7.84 -5.04
CA GLY A 341 10.32 8.88 -4.53
C GLY A 341 11.05 10.17 -4.19
N SER A 342 12.14 10.09 -3.43
CA SER A 342 12.94 11.26 -3.03
C SER A 342 13.64 11.93 -4.22
N ILE A 343 14.23 11.16 -5.14
CA ILE A 343 14.95 11.70 -6.30
C ILE A 343 13.99 12.37 -7.28
N VAL A 344 12.81 11.78 -7.50
CA VAL A 344 11.77 12.38 -8.36
C VAL A 344 11.26 13.68 -7.76
N LEU A 345 11.01 13.72 -6.45
CA LEU A 345 10.51 14.92 -5.78
C LEU A 345 11.54 16.06 -5.80
N ASP A 346 12.82 15.74 -5.60
CA ASP A 346 13.94 16.69 -5.69
C ASP A 346 14.13 17.25 -7.10
N ALA A 347 13.94 16.42 -8.13
CA ALA A 347 14.01 16.83 -9.53
C ALA A 347 12.76 17.60 -10.02
N THR A 348 11.70 17.67 -9.21
CA THR A 348 10.42 18.29 -9.59
C THR A 348 10.26 19.64 -8.90
N ASP A 349 9.80 20.65 -9.65
CA ASP A 349 9.41 21.94 -9.07
C ASP A 349 8.30 21.76 -8.01
N GLU A 350 8.40 22.49 -6.89
CA GLU A 350 7.46 22.39 -5.75
C GLU A 350 5.98 22.51 -6.18
N ARG A 351 5.70 23.33 -7.20
CA ARG A 351 4.36 23.54 -7.76
C ARG A 351 3.77 22.29 -8.41
N PHE A 352 4.60 21.34 -8.84
CA PHE A 352 4.20 20.11 -9.54
C PHE A 352 4.33 18.84 -8.68
N HIS A 353 4.81 18.93 -7.44
CA HIS A 353 5.00 17.77 -6.54
C HIS A 353 3.77 16.85 -6.44
N GLY A 354 2.59 17.41 -6.19
CA GLY A 354 1.35 16.63 -6.11
C GLY A 354 0.93 15.97 -7.43
N ARG A 355 1.24 16.60 -8.56
CA ARG A 355 0.96 16.08 -9.90
C ARG A 355 1.92 14.96 -10.29
N VAL A 356 3.21 15.09 -9.93
CA VAL A 356 4.20 14.05 -10.17
C VAL A 356 3.97 12.86 -9.23
N GLN A 357 3.60 13.10 -7.97
CA GLN A 357 3.19 12.03 -7.05
C GLN A 357 2.00 11.22 -7.57
N SER A 358 0.99 11.86 -8.18
CA SER A 358 -0.13 11.13 -8.78
C SER A 358 0.30 10.29 -9.99
N LEU A 359 1.27 10.76 -10.79
CA LEU A 359 1.89 9.96 -11.85
C LEU A 359 2.70 8.78 -11.31
N MET A 360 3.40 8.93 -10.19
CA MET A 360 4.11 7.82 -9.55
C MET A 360 3.15 6.75 -9.02
N MET A 361 2.04 7.16 -8.40
CA MET A 361 0.99 6.22 -7.98
C MET A 361 0.32 5.54 -9.19
N TRP A 362 0.16 6.27 -10.30
CA TRP A 362 -0.33 5.72 -11.56
C TRP A 362 0.65 4.69 -12.15
N ALA A 363 1.95 4.99 -12.16
CA ALA A 363 2.99 4.04 -12.57
C ALA A 363 2.98 2.76 -11.71
N PHE A 364 2.73 2.89 -10.40
CA PHE A 364 2.58 1.74 -9.51
C PHE A 364 1.35 0.87 -9.86
N GLY A 365 0.22 1.49 -10.25
CA GLY A 365 -0.94 0.76 -10.79
C GLY A 365 -0.60 -0.02 -12.07
N GLY A 366 0.38 0.47 -12.85
CA GLY A 366 0.91 -0.22 -14.03
C GLY A 366 1.58 -1.56 -13.75
N PHE A 367 2.04 -1.82 -12.52
CA PHE A 367 2.50 -3.15 -12.11
C PHE A 367 1.47 -4.23 -12.43
N GLY A 368 0.20 -3.96 -12.12
CA GLY A 368 -0.87 -4.92 -12.35
C GLY A 368 -0.93 -5.36 -13.80
N MET A 369 -0.60 -4.49 -14.75
CA MET A 369 -0.63 -4.82 -16.18
C MET A 369 0.48 -5.77 -16.64
N ALA A 370 1.53 -5.92 -15.84
CA ALA A 370 2.70 -6.74 -16.13
C ALA A 370 2.70 -8.10 -15.44
N ALA A 371 1.91 -8.22 -14.36
CA ALA A 371 1.72 -9.44 -13.60
C ALA A 371 0.78 -10.40 -14.34
#